data_AF-A0A9C9ELU4-F1
#
_entry.id   AF-A0A9C9ELU4-F1
#
_cell.length_a   1.000
_cell.length_b   1.000
_cell.length_c   1.000
_cell.angle_alpha   90.00
_cell.angle_beta   90.00
_cell.angle_gamma   90.00
#
_symmetry.space_group_name_H-M   'P 1'
#
loop_
_entity.id
_entity.type
_entity.pdbx_description
1 polymer ?
#
loop_
_entity_poly.entity_id
_entity_poly.type
_entity_poly.pdbx_seq_one_letter_code
_entity_poly.pdbx_strand_id
1 'polypeptide(L)'
;MYKLKFHKGLAERWAQFPVHKQLLMLSNELNRAKNMFARNDSKEAENALERAFEILDLMICECRNSLRYELLRFRELFAERYLKGFSADECARFIRVVLSLNSESYNSVVMP
;
A
#
# COMPACT_ATOMS: atom_id res chain seq x y z
N MET A 1 -15.87 7.01 -4.96
CA MET A 1 -14.79 6.00 -5.06
C MET A 1 -15.12 5.08 -6.22
N TYR A 2 -14.14 4.64 -7.02
CA TYR A 2 -14.41 3.71 -8.12
C TYR A 2 -14.63 2.28 -7.59
N LYS A 3 -15.21 1.42 -8.43
CA LYS A 3 -15.44 0.01 -8.09
C LYS A 3 -14.10 -0.71 -7.98
N LEU A 4 -13.82 -1.30 -6.82
CA LEU A 4 -12.62 -2.12 -6.60
C LEU A 4 -12.66 -3.36 -7.49
N LYS A 5 -11.56 -3.61 -8.21
CA LYS A 5 -11.33 -4.76 -9.09
C LYS A 5 -10.91 -5.98 -8.28
N PHE A 6 -9.96 -5.83 -7.34
CA PHE A 6 -9.40 -6.95 -6.58
C PHE A 6 -10.06 -7.15 -5.22
N HIS A 7 -10.19 -6.09 -4.42
CA HIS A 7 -10.71 -6.19 -3.06
C HIS A 7 -12.23 -6.04 -2.98
N LYS A 8 -12.95 -7.00 -3.57
CA LYS A 8 -14.42 -7.03 -3.54
C LYS A 8 -14.94 -7.02 -2.09
N GLY A 9 -15.87 -6.12 -1.78
CA GLY A 9 -16.47 -6.06 -0.44
C GLY A 9 -15.59 -5.40 0.64
N LEU A 10 -14.39 -4.93 0.29
CA LEU A 10 -13.48 -4.33 1.28
C LEU A 10 -13.91 -2.92 1.68
N ALA A 11 -14.48 -2.16 0.74
CA ALA A 11 -14.89 -0.78 0.96
C ALA A 11 -15.91 -0.65 2.09
N GLU A 12 -16.86 -1.58 2.13
CA GLU A 12 -18.00 -1.63 3.05
C GLU A 12 -17.58 -1.85 4.51
N ARG A 13 -16.41 -2.48 4.71
CA ARG A 13 -15.85 -2.75 6.04
C ARG A 13 -14.56 -1.98 6.32
N TRP A 14 -14.14 -1.09 5.41
CA TRP A 14 -12.84 -0.44 5.49
C TRP A 14 -12.67 0.41 6.76
N ALA A 15 -13.72 1.15 7.11
CA ALA A 15 -13.77 2.01 8.30
C ALA A 15 -13.65 1.23 9.63
N GLN A 16 -13.82 -0.10 9.62
CA GLN A 16 -13.70 -0.93 10.83
C GLN A 16 -12.24 -1.23 11.20
N PHE A 17 -11.30 -1.07 10.26
CA PHE A 17 -9.89 -1.35 10.52
C PHE A 17 -9.21 -0.12 11.14
N PRO A 18 -8.46 -0.29 12.25
CA PRO A 18 -7.62 0.78 12.77
C PRO A 18 -6.51 1.12 11.77
N VAL A 19 -6.03 2.36 11.82
CA VAL A 19 -5.05 2.92 10.87
C VAL A 19 -3.80 2.04 10.72
N HIS A 20 -3.25 1.51 11.82
CA HIS A 20 -2.08 0.63 11.73
C HIS A 20 -2.36 -0.63 10.91
N LYS A 21 -3.55 -1.25 11.02
CA LYS A 21 -3.94 -2.42 10.21
C LYS A 21 -4.10 -2.05 8.75
N GLN A 22 -4.67 -0.88 8.46
CA GLN A 22 -4.80 -0.38 7.10
C GLN A 22 -3.42 -0.20 6.43
N LEU A 23 -2.46 0.40 7.15
CA LEU A 23 -1.07 0.53 6.70
C LEU A 23 -0.41 -0.84 6.50
N LEU A 24 -0.61 -1.79 7.40
CA LEU A 24 -0.10 -3.16 7.25
C LEU A 24 -0.69 -3.87 6.03
N MET A 25 -1.97 -3.66 5.70
CA MET A 25 -2.58 -4.22 4.49
C MET A 25 -1.94 -3.64 3.22
N LEU A 26 -1.68 -2.33 3.18
CA LEU A 26 -0.94 -1.69 2.08
C LEU A 26 0.48 -2.27 1.97
N SER A 27 1.20 -2.34 3.08
CA SER A 27 2.54 -2.93 3.14
C SER A 27 2.56 -4.39 2.71
N ASN A 28 1.52 -5.17 3.01
CA ASN A 28 1.43 -6.57 2.61
C ASN A 28 1.32 -6.73 1.09
N GLU A 29 0.55 -5.89 0.40
CA GLU A 29 0.46 -5.94 -1.07
C GLU A 29 1.76 -5.46 -1.73
N LEU A 30 2.44 -4.45 -1.17
CA LEU A 30 3.79 -4.07 -1.61
C LEU A 30 4.81 -5.20 -1.37
N ASN A 31 4.69 -5.95 -0.26
CA ASN A 31 5.55 -7.10 0.02
C ASN A 31 5.26 -8.28 -0.92
N ARG A 32 3.99 -8.46 -1.31
CA ARG A 32 3.61 -9.42 -2.36
C ARG A 32 4.29 -9.05 -3.67
N ALA A 33 4.18 -7.80 -4.11
CA ALA A 33 4.85 -7.31 -5.33
C ALA A 33 6.37 -7.56 -5.29
N LYS A 34 7.02 -7.21 -4.17
CA LYS A 34 8.45 -7.46 -3.94
C LYS A 34 8.84 -8.92 -4.21
N ASN A 35 8.08 -9.85 -3.62
CA ASN A 35 8.36 -11.28 -3.73
C ASN A 35 8.12 -11.79 -5.16
N MET A 36 7.16 -11.22 -5.89
CA MET A 36 6.88 -11.60 -7.28
C MET A 36 7.95 -11.08 -8.23
N PHE A 37 8.43 -9.85 -8.04
CA PHE A 37 9.59 -9.33 -8.77
C PHE A 37 10.82 -10.23 -8.58
N ALA A 38 11.10 -10.67 -7.35
CA ALA A 38 12.20 -11.59 -7.07
C ALA A 38 12.05 -12.97 -7.74
N ARG A 39 10.83 -13.35 -8.12
CA ARG A 39 10.51 -14.61 -8.83
C ARG A 39 10.37 -14.42 -10.35
N ASN A 40 10.63 -13.23 -10.87
CA ASN A 40 10.40 -12.85 -12.27
C ASN A 40 8.95 -13.04 -12.74
N ASP A 41 7.97 -12.98 -11.83
CA ASP A 41 6.54 -12.97 -12.18
C ASP A 41 6.05 -11.51 -12.28
N SER A 42 6.33 -10.87 -13.40
CA SER A 42 5.99 -9.46 -13.63
C SER A 42 4.48 -9.22 -13.59
N LYS A 43 3.67 -10.18 -14.03
CA LYS A 43 2.22 -9.99 -14.10
C LYS A 43 1.59 -10.00 -12.71
N GLU A 44 2.00 -10.93 -11.85
CA GLU A 44 1.49 -10.93 -10.48
C GLU A 44 2.09 -9.80 -9.64
N ALA A 45 3.32 -9.36 -9.95
CA ALA A 45 3.87 -8.15 -9.38
C ALA A 45 3.00 -6.91 -9.70
N GLU A 46 2.62 -6.72 -10.97
CA GLU A 46 1.69 -5.66 -11.38
C GLU A 46 0.34 -5.76 -10.65
N ASN A 47 -0.27 -6.95 -10.59
CA ASN A 47 -1.53 -7.15 -9.88
C ASN A 47 -1.42 -6.76 -8.40
N ALA A 48 -0.30 -7.08 -7.75
CA ALA A 48 -0.04 -6.70 -6.37
C ALA A 48 0.13 -5.18 -6.20
N LEU A 49 0.77 -4.50 -7.15
CA LEU A 49 0.84 -3.03 -7.16
C LEU A 49 -0.53 -2.38 -7.38
N GLU A 50 -1.36 -2.91 -8.29
CA GLU A 50 -2.75 -2.43 -8.48
C GLU A 50 -3.58 -2.63 -7.20
N ARG A 51 -3.42 -3.76 -6.51
CA ARG A 51 -4.03 -4.00 -5.19
C ARG A 51 -3.57 -2.97 -4.15
N ALA A 52 -2.29 -2.61 -4.14
CA ALA A 52 -1.76 -1.58 -3.26
C ALA A 52 -2.40 -0.20 -3.56
N PHE A 53 -2.64 0.15 -4.83
CA PHE A 53 -3.39 1.38 -5.18
C PHE A 53 -4.81 1.36 -4.66
N GLU A 54 -5.54 0.25 -4.77
CA GLU A 54 -6.90 0.14 -4.23
C GLU A 54 -6.95 0.41 -2.72
N ILE A 55 -6.01 -0.19 -1.97
CA ILE A 55 -5.91 0.02 -0.52
C ILE A 55 -5.55 1.48 -0.21
N LEU A 56 -4.57 2.04 -0.92
CA LEU A 56 -4.14 3.42 -0.72
C LEU A 56 -5.28 4.41 -0.99
N ASP A 57 -6.04 4.21 -2.06
CA ASP A 57 -7.18 5.05 -2.41
C ASP A 57 -8.29 4.94 -1.35
N LEU A 58 -8.56 3.74 -0.83
CA LEU A 58 -9.46 3.53 0.31
C LEU A 58 -9.01 4.31 1.55
N MET A 59 -7.72 4.26 1.89
CA MET A 59 -7.15 5.02 3.02
C MET A 59 -7.34 6.52 2.85
N ILE A 60 -7.02 7.05 1.67
CA ILE A 60 -7.14 8.48 1.36
C ILE A 60 -8.61 8.93 1.45
N CYS A 61 -9.54 8.11 0.96
CA CYS A 61 -10.97 8.40 1.01
C CYS A 61 -11.52 8.48 2.42
N GLU A 62 -11.03 7.68 3.37
CA GLU A 62 -11.52 7.66 4.76
C GLU A 62 -10.71 8.52 5.73
N CYS A 63 -9.44 8.77 5.45
CA CYS A 63 -8.59 9.58 6.32
C CYS A 63 -9.06 11.05 6.34
N ARG A 64 -9.20 11.62 7.55
CA ARG A 64 -9.65 13.01 7.80
C ARG A 64 -8.61 13.88 8.52
N ASN A 65 -7.43 13.35 8.81
CA ASN A 65 -6.37 14.04 9.54
C ASN A 65 -5.15 14.30 8.64
N SER A 66 -4.05 14.77 9.22
CA SER A 66 -2.81 15.10 8.51
C SER A 66 -2.20 13.95 7.73
N LEU A 67 -2.44 12.69 8.13
CA LEU A 67 -1.96 11.49 7.42
C LEU A 67 -2.47 11.46 5.97
N ARG A 68 -3.66 12.00 5.70
CA ARG A 68 -4.23 12.07 4.34
C ARG A 68 -3.27 12.76 3.37
N TYR A 69 -2.59 13.83 3.80
CA TYR A 69 -1.66 14.56 2.95
C TYR A 69 -0.42 13.73 2.64
N GLU A 70 0.10 12.99 3.63
CA GLU A 70 1.23 12.07 3.39
C GLU A 70 0.84 10.92 2.47
N LEU A 71 -0.37 10.37 2.60
CA LEU A 71 -0.88 9.34 1.70
C LEU A 71 -1.05 9.86 0.27
N LEU A 72 -1.50 11.11 0.08
CA LEU A 72 -1.58 11.74 -1.24
C LEU A 72 -0.20 11.94 -1.88
N ARG A 73 0.80 12.41 -1.10
CA ARG A 73 2.19 12.51 -1.58
C ARG A 73 2.77 11.14 -1.93
N PHE A 74 2.53 10.14 -1.08
CA PHE A 74 2.93 8.77 -1.34
C PHE A 74 2.27 8.23 -2.62
N ARG A 75 0.98 8.52 -2.83
CA ARG A 75 0.25 8.12 -4.04
C ARG A 75 0.86 8.71 -5.31
N GLU A 76 1.25 9.97 -5.28
CA GLU A 76 1.90 10.64 -6.42
C GLU A 76 3.24 9.96 -6.75
N LEU A 77 4.11 9.81 -5.76
CA LEU A 77 5.39 9.11 -5.93
C LEU A 77 5.19 7.67 -6.39
N PHE A 78 4.18 6.98 -5.85
CA PHE A 78 3.88 5.60 -6.20
C PHE A 78 3.40 5.46 -7.64
N ALA A 79 2.52 6.36 -8.10
CA ALA A 79 2.05 6.40 -9.48
C ALA A 79 3.18 6.72 -10.46
N GLU A 80 4.02 7.72 -10.16
CA GLU A 80 5.18 8.06 -10.99
C GLU A 80 6.11 6.85 -11.14
N ARG A 81 6.37 6.16 -10.04
CA ARG A 81 7.24 4.99 -10.01
C ARG A 81 6.65 3.82 -10.80
N TYR A 82 5.36 3.55 -10.61
CA TYR A 82 4.64 2.52 -11.34
C TYR A 82 4.75 2.71 -12.86
N LEU A 83 4.52 3.93 -13.36
CA LEU A 83 4.58 4.24 -14.79
C LEU A 83 5.99 4.10 -15.40
N LYS A 84 7.02 4.40 -14.62
CA LYS A 84 8.42 4.33 -15.07
C LYS A 84 9.06 2.94 -14.82
N GLY A 85 8.30 1.98 -14.29
CA GLY A 85 8.78 0.65 -13.93
C GLY A 85 9.17 0.51 -12.46
N PHE A 86 8.89 -0.67 -11.91
CA PHE A 86 9.03 -0.98 -10.48
C PHE A 86 9.96 -2.17 -10.26
N SER A 87 10.63 -2.20 -9.11
CA SER A 87 11.58 -3.26 -8.72
C SER A 87 11.34 -3.75 -7.28
N ALA A 88 11.91 -4.90 -6.94
CA ALA A 88 11.85 -5.44 -5.58
C ALA A 88 12.45 -4.47 -4.54
N ASP A 89 13.56 -3.81 -4.86
CA ASP A 89 14.20 -2.83 -3.97
C ASP A 89 13.33 -1.59 -3.74
N GLU A 90 12.61 -1.14 -4.77
CA GLU A 90 11.63 -0.06 -4.65
C GLU A 90 10.46 -0.47 -3.76
N CYS A 91 9.94 -1.70 -3.90
CA CYS A 91 8.91 -2.21 -3.00
C CYS A 91 9.42 -2.19 -1.55
N ALA A 92 10.65 -2.65 -1.31
CA ALA A 92 11.25 -2.65 0.02
C ALA A 92 11.38 -1.23 0.62
N ARG A 93 11.78 -0.24 -0.20
CA ARG A 93 11.81 1.17 0.22
C ARG A 93 10.42 1.68 0.57
N PHE A 94 9.42 1.40 -0.27
CA PHE A 94 8.06 1.91 -0.08
C PHE A 94 7.39 1.27 1.13
N ILE A 95 7.63 -0.02 1.40
CA ILE A 95 7.18 -0.67 2.63
C ILE A 95 7.70 0.08 3.86
N ARG A 96 8.99 0.43 3.91
CA ARG A 96 9.56 1.18 5.03
C ARG A 96 8.91 2.56 5.19
N VAL A 97 8.69 3.27 4.08
CA VAL A 97 7.99 4.56 4.10
C VAL A 97 6.58 4.42 4.67
N VAL A 98 5.77 3.50 4.13
CA VAL A 98 4.40 3.24 4.59
C VAL A 98 4.36 2.91 6.08
N LEU A 99 5.24 2.01 6.55
CA LEU A 99 5.29 1.63 7.97
C LEU A 99 5.70 2.80 8.87
N SER A 100 6.57 3.69 8.39
CA SER A 100 7.01 4.86 9.17
C SER A 100 5.93 5.94 9.36
N LEU A 101 4.81 5.88 8.63
CA LEU A 101 3.70 6.81 8.78
C LEU A 101 2.93 6.64 10.10
N ASN A 102 3.17 5.54 10.83
CA ASN A 102 2.54 5.28 12.12
C ASN A 102 3.46 4.40 12.99
N SER A 103 3.67 4.81 14.24
CA SER A 103 4.57 4.11 15.17
C SER A 103 4.13 2.68 15.47
N GLU A 104 2.83 2.42 15.58
CA GLU A 104 2.29 1.09 15.87
C GLU A 104 2.53 0.13 14.69
N SER A 105 2.32 0.58 13.44
CA SER A 105 2.67 -0.23 12.27
C SER A 105 4.18 -0.46 12.15
N TYR A 106 5.00 0.54 12.46
CA TYR A 106 6.46 0.42 12.43
C TYR A 106 6.95 -0.62 13.44
N ASN A 107 6.50 -0.52 14.70
CA ASN A 107 6.91 -1.42 15.77
C ASN A 107 6.47 -2.87 15.49
N SER A 108 5.29 -3.06 14.90
CA SER A 108 4.76 -4.39 14.57
C SER A 108 5.62 -5.21 13.59
N VAL A 109 6.53 -4.57 12.85
CA VAL A 109 7.31 -5.23 11.78
C VAL A 109 8.83 -5.02 11.94
N VAL A 110 9.25 -3.84 12.42
CA VAL A 110 10.67 -3.43 12.42
C VAL A 110 11.33 -3.60 13.80
N MET A 111 10.54 -3.53 14.88
CA MET A 111 11.02 -3.74 16.26
C MET A 111 10.13 -4.76 17.00
N PRO A 112 10.07 -6.03 16.54
CA PRO A 112 9.25 -7.06 17.17
C PRO A 112 9.78 -7.50 18.54
#